data_AF-A0A820HH80-F1
#
_entry.id   AF-A0A820HH80-F1
#
_cell.length_a   1.000
_cell.length_b   1.000
_cell.length_c   1.000
_cell.angle_alpha   90.00
_cell.angle_beta   90.00
_cell.angle_gamma   90.00
#
_symmetry.space_group_name_H-M   'P 1'
#
loop_
_entity.id
_entity.type
_entity.pdbx_description
1 polymer ?
#
loop_
_entity_poly.entity_id
_entity_poly.type
_entity_poly.pdbx_seq_one_letter_code
_entity_poly.pdbx_strand_id
1 'polypeptide(L)'
;QHRRRNKLKRLKKRREQVKTKKEEFENKHELELNYSTDFKPPEWLTRTTAQCSPYIPQIGDMVMYFVQGHELYINEVKDKKMYEIDEKTLPWNKNEPLDAVECATVIGVSVSFSDKQPPRVINVRLQLLNPENTNNSIYFLLLLGDHFRCFIDDTWWPGTIVKREAFDPLHENSPFQCYIIRWDNGENEERLSPWDIFECDDSSDESNLVKMPSYQPTPDEWPGDDVDDERERLLKGIDTLIQMDVAKQFREPVQLAWYPVVIAYPIDLGTIRERLS
;
A
#
# COMPACT_ATOMS: atom_id res chain seq x y z
N GLN A 1 -71.97 7.29 -19.76
CA GLN A 1 -70.81 6.48 -20.23
C GLN A 1 -69.51 7.29 -20.46
N HIS A 2 -69.59 8.56 -20.90
CA HIS A 2 -68.42 9.39 -21.24
C HIS A 2 -67.45 9.71 -20.06
N ARG A 3 -67.97 9.97 -18.85
CA ARG A 3 -67.15 10.27 -17.64
C ARG A 3 -66.25 9.11 -17.19
N ARG A 4 -66.71 7.85 -17.32
CA ARG A 4 -65.91 6.65 -16.96
C ARG A 4 -64.73 6.46 -17.91
N ARG A 5 -64.91 6.70 -19.22
CA ARG A 5 -63.82 6.63 -20.22
C ARG A 5 -62.72 7.65 -19.95
N ASN A 6 -63.06 8.87 -19.55
CA ASN A 6 -62.07 9.91 -19.25
C ASN A 6 -61.28 9.63 -17.97
N LYS A 7 -61.90 9.01 -16.96
CA LYS A 7 -61.20 8.57 -15.73
C LYS A 7 -60.20 7.45 -16.00
N LEU A 8 -60.55 6.46 -16.83
CA LEU A 8 -59.62 5.39 -17.23
C LEU A 8 -58.43 5.92 -18.05
N LYS A 9 -58.64 6.87 -18.96
CA LYS A 9 -57.56 7.50 -19.73
C LYS A 9 -56.56 8.23 -18.83
N ARG A 10 -57.04 8.95 -17.81
CA ARG A 10 -56.16 9.63 -16.82
C ARG A 10 -55.34 8.65 -15.97
N LEU A 11 -55.94 7.53 -15.56
CA LEU A 11 -55.25 6.50 -14.78
C LEU A 11 -54.16 5.78 -15.59
N LYS A 12 -54.41 5.50 -16.87
CA LYS A 12 -53.39 4.95 -17.78
C LYS A 12 -52.21 5.92 -17.94
N LYS A 13 -52.49 7.20 -18.22
CA LYS A 13 -51.45 8.23 -18.35
C LYS A 13 -50.60 8.39 -17.08
N ARG A 14 -51.22 8.31 -15.88
CA ARG A 14 -50.47 8.32 -14.61
C ARG A 14 -49.59 7.10 -14.42
N ARG A 15 -50.07 5.90 -14.78
CA ARG A 15 -49.26 4.67 -14.71
C ARG A 15 -48.07 4.73 -15.66
N GLU A 16 -48.27 5.23 -16.86
CA GLU A 16 -47.23 5.41 -17.87
C GLU A 16 -46.16 6.40 -17.40
N GLN A 17 -46.56 7.56 -16.85
CA GLN A 17 -45.62 8.54 -16.28
C GLN A 17 -44.83 8.00 -15.08
N VAL A 18 -45.44 7.19 -14.21
CA VAL A 18 -44.73 6.54 -13.10
C VAL A 18 -43.76 5.49 -13.62
N LYS A 19 -44.13 4.76 -14.68
CA LYS A 19 -43.27 3.76 -15.30
C LYS A 19 -42.06 4.41 -15.99
N THR A 20 -42.27 5.49 -16.73
CA THR A 20 -41.19 6.27 -17.36
C THR A 20 -40.26 6.90 -16.32
N LYS A 21 -40.79 7.46 -15.23
CA LYS A 21 -39.95 7.99 -14.14
C LYS A 21 -39.16 6.91 -13.41
N LYS A 22 -39.73 5.71 -13.29
CA LYS A 22 -39.06 4.55 -12.71
C LYS A 22 -37.94 4.05 -13.64
N GLU A 23 -38.22 3.93 -14.94
CA GLU A 23 -37.24 3.58 -15.97
C GLU A 23 -36.13 4.65 -16.10
N GLU A 24 -36.44 5.94 -15.96
CA GLU A 24 -35.44 7.03 -15.89
C GLU A 24 -34.59 6.96 -14.62
N PHE A 25 -35.17 6.60 -13.48
CA PHE A 25 -34.44 6.42 -12.22
C PHE A 25 -33.57 5.16 -12.24
N GLU A 26 -34.09 4.06 -12.77
CA GLU A 26 -33.36 2.80 -12.96
C GLU A 26 -32.23 2.97 -13.99
N ASN A 27 -32.49 3.61 -15.14
CA ASN A 27 -31.44 3.92 -16.12
C ASN A 27 -30.38 4.87 -15.55
N LYS A 28 -30.76 5.85 -14.71
CA LYS A 28 -29.78 6.74 -14.07
C LYS A 28 -28.90 5.98 -13.08
N HIS A 29 -29.48 5.05 -12.32
CA HIS A 29 -28.73 4.18 -11.40
C HIS A 29 -27.87 3.16 -12.16
N GLU A 30 -28.28 2.73 -13.35
CA GLU A 30 -27.53 1.84 -14.24
C GLU A 30 -26.40 2.59 -14.98
N LEU A 31 -26.61 3.86 -15.33
CA LEU A 31 -25.58 4.81 -15.82
C LEU A 31 -24.57 5.18 -14.73
N GLU A 32 -25.00 5.28 -13.46
CA GLU A 32 -24.11 5.46 -12.30
C GLU A 32 -23.27 4.22 -11.98
N LEU A 33 -23.72 3.01 -12.36
CA LEU A 33 -22.93 1.77 -12.26
C LEU A 33 -21.94 1.57 -13.41
N ASN A 34 -22.09 2.32 -14.52
CA ASN A 34 -21.28 2.17 -15.73
C ASN A 34 -20.07 3.12 -15.76
N TYR A 35 -19.73 3.77 -14.64
CA TYR A 35 -18.49 4.52 -14.52
C TYR A 35 -17.29 3.58 -14.58
N SER A 36 -16.48 3.83 -15.61
CA SER A 36 -15.30 3.13 -16.10
C SER A 36 -14.48 2.29 -15.09
N THR A 37 -13.97 1.16 -15.57
CA THR A 37 -12.89 0.37 -14.94
C THR A 37 -11.68 1.21 -14.49
N ASP A 38 -11.53 2.42 -15.03
CA ASP A 38 -10.44 3.36 -14.73
C ASP A 38 -10.47 3.92 -13.30
N PHE A 39 -11.59 3.80 -12.58
CA PHE A 39 -11.75 4.30 -11.20
C PHE A 39 -11.80 3.18 -10.16
N LYS A 40 -11.45 1.95 -10.53
CA LYS A 40 -11.26 0.88 -9.56
C LYS A 40 -10.00 1.16 -8.73
N PRO A 41 -10.06 1.03 -7.39
CA PRO A 41 -8.87 0.99 -6.58
C PRO A 41 -7.86 -0.03 -7.14
N PRO A 42 -6.56 0.29 -7.17
CA PRO A 42 -5.53 -0.65 -7.61
C PRO A 42 -5.45 -1.81 -6.63
N GLU A 43 -5.03 -2.98 -7.12
CA GLU A 43 -5.01 -4.23 -6.35
C GLU A 43 -4.28 -4.09 -5.01
N TRP A 44 -3.14 -3.38 -4.99
CA TRP A 44 -2.37 -3.17 -3.76
C TRP A 44 -3.18 -2.45 -2.67
N LEU A 45 -4.15 -1.60 -3.02
CA LEU A 45 -4.96 -0.84 -2.07
C LEU A 45 -6.07 -1.71 -1.45
N THR A 46 -6.60 -2.66 -2.23
CA THR A 46 -7.67 -3.57 -1.81
C THR A 46 -7.16 -4.93 -1.35
N ARG A 47 -5.83 -5.14 -1.29
CA ARG A 47 -5.27 -6.44 -0.98
C ARG A 47 -5.60 -6.87 0.45
N THR A 48 -5.94 -8.14 0.58
CA THR A 48 -6.30 -8.81 1.85
C THR A 48 -5.24 -9.82 2.28
N THR A 49 -4.38 -10.24 1.36
CA THR A 49 -3.25 -11.15 1.62
C THR A 49 -2.00 -10.39 2.08
N ALA A 50 -1.33 -10.94 3.09
CA ALA A 50 -0.03 -10.46 3.55
C ALA A 50 1.06 -10.78 2.50
N GLN A 51 2.01 -9.87 2.31
CA GLN A 51 3.18 -10.08 1.47
C GLN A 51 4.38 -9.30 2.02
N CYS A 52 5.60 -9.70 1.67
CA CYS A 52 6.83 -9.00 2.04
C CYS A 52 7.11 -7.80 1.15
N SER A 53 6.83 -7.92 -0.15
CA SER A 53 7.16 -6.92 -1.16
C SER A 53 6.09 -6.86 -2.26
N PRO A 54 5.77 -5.67 -2.81
CA PRO A 54 6.15 -4.35 -2.29
C PRO A 54 5.58 -4.07 -0.89
N TYR A 55 6.34 -3.34 -0.08
CA TYR A 55 5.91 -2.84 1.22
C TYR A 55 4.71 -1.89 1.07
N ILE A 56 3.69 -2.05 1.92
CA ILE A 56 2.52 -1.16 2.00
C ILE A 56 2.49 -0.51 3.38
N PRO A 57 2.70 0.82 3.48
CA PRO A 57 2.84 1.48 4.76
C PRO A 57 1.55 1.51 5.57
N GLN A 58 1.65 1.24 6.86
CA GLN A 58 0.59 1.43 7.85
C GLN A 58 0.98 2.51 8.86
N ILE A 59 -0.04 3.20 9.40
CA ILE A 59 0.19 4.16 10.49
C ILE A 59 0.68 3.38 11.71
N GLY A 60 1.78 3.85 12.30
CA GLY A 60 2.46 3.19 13.42
C GLY A 60 3.71 2.41 13.02
N ASP A 61 3.90 2.12 11.72
CA ASP A 61 5.10 1.41 11.25
C ASP A 61 6.37 2.20 11.58
N MET A 62 7.38 1.51 12.10
CA MET A 62 8.74 2.04 12.18
C MET A 62 9.47 1.72 10.87
N VAL A 63 10.01 2.75 10.25
CA VAL A 63 10.66 2.66 8.94
C VAL A 63 12.03 3.36 8.96
N MET A 64 12.91 2.90 8.07
CA MET A 64 14.15 3.60 7.75
C MET A 64 13.93 4.40 6.46
N TYR A 65 14.20 5.70 6.53
CA TYR A 65 14.09 6.62 5.41
C TYR A 65 15.48 6.93 4.84
N PHE A 66 15.68 6.65 3.56
CA PHE A 66 16.94 6.86 2.85
C PHE A 66 16.82 8.08 1.93
N VAL A 67 17.61 9.12 2.19
CA VAL A 67 17.59 10.35 1.38
C VAL A 67 17.95 10.04 -0.08
N GLN A 68 19.02 9.28 -0.30
CA GLN A 68 19.52 8.92 -1.64
C GLN A 68 18.47 8.16 -2.46
N GLY A 69 17.71 7.26 -1.84
CA GLY A 69 16.62 6.53 -2.50
C GLY A 69 15.48 7.44 -2.93
N HIS A 70 15.12 8.42 -2.09
CA HIS A 70 14.10 9.40 -2.44
C HIS A 70 14.58 10.34 -3.57
N GLU A 71 15.84 10.75 -3.58
CA GLU A 71 16.41 11.53 -4.70
C GLU A 71 16.34 10.76 -6.03
N LEU A 72 16.70 9.47 -6.04
CA LEU A 72 16.55 8.62 -7.23
C LEU A 72 15.11 8.53 -7.70
N TYR A 73 14.16 8.35 -6.78
CA TYR A 73 12.74 8.35 -7.10
C TYR A 73 12.29 9.68 -7.73
N ILE A 74 12.70 10.82 -7.16
CA ILE A 74 12.34 12.15 -7.67
C ILE A 74 12.93 12.39 -9.07
N ASN A 75 14.18 11.97 -9.31
CA ASN A 75 14.81 12.07 -10.63
C ASN A 75 14.03 11.24 -11.66
N GLU A 76 13.68 10.00 -11.33
CA GLU A 76 12.91 9.11 -12.21
C GLU A 76 11.52 9.68 -12.55
N VAL A 77 10.84 10.27 -11.56
CA VAL A 77 9.54 10.96 -11.77
C VAL A 77 9.69 12.14 -12.72
N LYS A 78 10.75 12.95 -12.58
CA LYS A 78 11.03 14.08 -13.47
C LYS A 78 11.37 13.63 -14.88
N ASP A 79 12.23 12.62 -15.02
CA ASP A 79 12.70 12.10 -16.30
C ASP A 79 11.55 11.46 -17.09
N LYS A 80 10.73 10.64 -16.43
CA LYS A 80 9.54 10.01 -17.04
C LYS A 80 8.33 10.94 -17.11
N LYS A 81 8.41 12.15 -16.55
CA LYS A 81 7.32 13.14 -16.47
C LYS A 81 6.03 12.55 -15.89
N MET A 82 6.16 11.76 -14.83
CA MET A 82 5.03 11.02 -14.25
C MET A 82 4.00 11.96 -13.62
N TYR A 83 4.46 12.97 -12.86
CA TYR A 83 3.63 14.00 -12.25
C TYR A 83 4.48 15.23 -11.84
N GLU A 84 3.81 16.35 -11.53
CA GLU A 84 4.48 17.57 -11.09
C GLU A 84 4.89 17.49 -9.61
N ILE A 85 6.13 17.85 -9.31
CA ILE A 85 6.68 17.88 -7.95
C ILE A 85 6.95 19.34 -7.56
N ASP A 86 6.44 19.76 -6.41
CA ASP A 86 6.86 21.02 -5.80
C ASP A 86 8.20 20.83 -5.09
N GLU A 87 9.29 21.27 -5.73
CA GLU A 87 10.63 21.12 -5.20
C GLU A 87 10.81 21.74 -3.81
N LYS A 88 10.04 22.79 -3.46
CA LYS A 88 10.14 23.43 -2.14
C LYS A 88 9.67 22.54 -1.01
N THR A 89 8.85 21.54 -1.32
CA THR A 89 8.33 20.58 -0.33
C THR A 89 9.30 19.43 -0.06
N LEU A 90 10.35 19.29 -0.87
CA LEU A 90 11.32 18.20 -0.74
C LEU A 90 12.08 18.29 0.59
N PRO A 91 12.35 17.14 1.23
CA PRO A 91 12.88 17.10 2.59
C PRO A 91 14.25 17.77 2.74
N TRP A 92 15.13 17.64 1.74
CA TRP A 92 16.47 18.27 1.73
C TRP A 92 16.46 19.79 1.51
N ASN A 93 15.30 20.39 1.19
CA ASN A 93 15.15 21.85 1.07
C ASN A 93 14.64 22.50 2.36
N LYS A 94 14.43 21.71 3.43
CA LYS A 94 14.05 22.22 4.75
C LYS A 94 15.27 22.74 5.51
N ASN A 95 15.02 23.56 6.54
CA ASN A 95 16.09 24.21 7.32
C ASN A 95 16.91 23.25 8.18
N GLU A 96 16.35 22.08 8.51
CA GLU A 96 17.04 21.05 9.28
C GLU A 96 17.63 20.01 8.31
N PRO A 97 18.96 19.82 8.30
CA PRO A 97 19.57 18.82 7.45
C PRO A 97 19.17 17.42 7.93
N LEU A 98 18.96 16.52 6.97
CA LEU A 98 18.75 15.09 7.26
C LEU A 98 20.08 14.35 7.13
N ASP A 99 20.24 13.32 7.94
CA ASP A 99 21.29 12.33 7.75
C ASP A 99 20.98 11.45 6.52
N ALA A 100 21.98 10.70 6.06
CA ALA A 100 21.82 9.76 4.93
C ALA A 100 20.67 8.76 5.17
N VAL A 101 20.48 8.39 6.45
CA VAL A 101 19.46 7.47 6.92
C VAL A 101 18.81 8.03 8.17
N GLU A 102 17.49 8.03 8.18
CA GLU A 102 16.68 8.50 9.28
C GLU A 102 15.74 7.39 9.75
N CYS A 103 15.58 7.21 11.06
CA CYS A 103 14.53 6.33 11.58
C CYS A 103 13.26 7.15 11.81
N ALA A 104 12.11 6.65 11.38
CA ALA A 104 10.86 7.37 11.48
C ALA A 104 9.68 6.45 11.78
N THR A 105 8.62 7.03 12.34
CA THR A 105 7.31 6.39 12.43
C THR A 105 6.39 6.94 11.36
N VAL A 106 5.62 6.07 10.71
CA VAL A 106 4.54 6.48 9.80
C VAL A 106 3.38 7.05 10.63
N ILE A 107 3.14 8.35 10.50
CA ILE A 107 2.07 9.08 11.23
C ILE A 107 0.87 9.42 10.35
N GLY A 108 0.91 9.02 9.08
CA GLY A 108 -0.17 9.24 8.15
C GLY A 108 0.10 8.61 6.80
N VAL A 109 -0.96 8.07 6.22
CA VAL A 109 -0.98 7.58 4.84
C VAL A 109 -2.18 8.24 4.17
N SER A 110 -2.04 8.71 2.94
CA SER A 110 -3.16 9.21 2.14
C SER A 110 -2.95 8.86 0.68
N VAL A 111 -4.05 8.70 -0.05
CA VAL A 111 -3.99 8.45 -1.50
C VAL A 111 -4.44 9.71 -2.22
N SER A 112 -3.59 10.21 -3.12
CA SER A 112 -3.92 11.34 -3.99
C SER A 112 -4.55 10.83 -5.30
N PHE A 113 -5.67 11.43 -5.67
CA PHE A 113 -6.36 11.18 -6.93
C PHE A 113 -6.20 12.42 -7.80
N SER A 114 -5.79 12.24 -9.06
CA SER A 114 -5.80 13.32 -10.05
C SER A 114 -7.05 13.19 -10.90
N ASP A 115 -7.66 14.31 -11.30
CA ASP A 115 -8.87 14.35 -12.15
C ASP A 115 -8.73 13.65 -13.51
N LYS A 116 -7.52 13.18 -13.88
CA LYS A 116 -7.20 12.64 -15.21
C LYS A 116 -6.53 11.27 -15.21
N GLN A 117 -6.22 10.69 -14.04
CA GLN A 117 -5.53 9.39 -13.98
C GLN A 117 -5.92 8.61 -12.72
N PRO A 118 -5.91 7.25 -12.79
CA PRO A 118 -6.11 6.39 -11.62
C PRO A 118 -5.14 6.75 -10.49
N PRO A 119 -5.45 6.41 -9.23
CA PRO A 119 -4.54 6.66 -8.10
C PRO A 119 -3.16 6.07 -8.36
N ARG A 120 -2.17 6.94 -8.49
CA ARG A 120 -0.77 6.56 -8.76
C ARG A 120 0.19 6.92 -7.64
N VAL A 121 -0.27 7.68 -6.64
CA VAL A 121 0.63 8.23 -5.61
C VAL A 121 0.01 8.06 -4.22
N ILE A 122 0.76 7.39 -3.35
CA ILE A 122 0.55 7.38 -1.90
C ILE A 122 1.42 8.47 -1.31
N ASN A 123 0.86 9.29 -0.43
CA ASN A 123 1.62 10.20 0.40
C ASN A 123 1.77 9.56 1.78
N VAL A 124 3.01 9.44 2.22
CA VAL A 124 3.35 8.94 3.55
C VAL A 124 3.90 10.11 4.35
N ARG A 125 3.31 10.37 5.53
CA ARG A 125 3.83 11.33 6.50
C ARG A 125 4.65 10.59 7.53
N LEU A 126 5.89 11.03 7.70
CA LEU A 126 6.86 10.46 8.62
C LEU A 126 7.12 11.43 9.77
N GLN A 127 7.29 10.87 10.97
CA GLN A 127 7.83 11.56 12.13
C GLN A 127 9.18 10.96 12.48
N LEU A 128 10.24 11.77 12.43
CA LEU A 128 11.58 11.33 12.80
C LEU A 128 11.62 10.92 14.28
N LEU A 129 12.30 9.81 14.55
CA LEU A 129 12.56 9.34 15.91
C LEU A 129 13.83 10.00 16.44
N ASN A 130 13.85 10.29 17.75
CA ASN A 130 15.03 10.87 18.38
C ASN A 130 16.22 9.90 18.31
N PRO A 131 17.45 10.39 18.03
CA PRO A 131 18.65 9.56 17.93
C PRO A 131 18.95 8.70 19.18
N GLU A 132 18.52 9.16 20.36
CA GLU A 132 18.69 8.42 21.62
C GLU A 132 17.88 7.12 21.69
N ASN A 133 16.83 6.99 20.89
CA ASN A 133 15.97 5.79 20.82
C ASN A 133 16.35 4.83 19.68
N THR A 134 17.34 5.18 18.86
CA THR A 134 17.73 4.41 17.67
C THR A 134 19.08 3.72 17.89
N ASN A 135 19.04 2.43 18.23
CA ASN A 135 20.24 1.59 18.13
C ASN A 135 20.57 1.39 16.64
N ASN A 136 21.46 2.22 16.09
CA ASN A 136 21.88 2.18 14.68
C ASN A 136 22.70 0.93 14.26
N SER A 137 22.65 -0.16 15.04
CA SER A 137 23.41 -1.39 14.81
C SER A 137 22.52 -2.53 14.28
N ILE A 138 21.61 -2.21 13.36
CA ILE A 138 20.61 -3.15 12.85
C ILE A 138 21.06 -3.88 11.58
N TYR A 139 22.21 -3.51 11.02
CA TYR A 139 22.70 -4.13 9.78
C TYR A 139 23.68 -5.25 10.11
N PHE A 140 23.30 -6.49 9.78
CA PHE A 140 24.27 -7.56 9.64
C PHE A 140 25.27 -7.17 8.55
N LEU A 141 26.56 -7.21 8.88
CA LEU A 141 27.64 -6.92 7.94
C LEU A 141 28.05 -8.22 7.27
N LEU A 142 27.54 -8.47 6.08
CA LEU A 142 28.03 -9.54 5.22
C LEU A 142 29.45 -9.23 4.74
N LEU A 143 30.27 -10.26 4.65
CA LEU A 143 31.68 -10.18 4.29
C LEU A 143 31.86 -10.31 2.79
N LEU A 144 33.04 -9.88 2.32
CA LEU A 144 33.42 -10.02 0.91
C LEU A 144 33.59 -11.50 0.55
N GLY A 145 33.02 -11.89 -0.58
CA GLY A 145 33.02 -13.28 -1.03
C GLY A 145 31.88 -14.13 -0.46
N ASP A 146 31.03 -13.58 0.40
CA ASP A 146 29.84 -14.30 0.87
C ASP A 146 28.88 -14.55 -0.30
N HIS A 147 28.39 -15.78 -0.39
CA HIS A 147 27.29 -16.14 -1.28
C HIS A 147 25.97 -15.77 -0.63
N PHE A 148 25.07 -15.23 -1.46
CA PHE A 148 23.76 -14.79 -1.00
C PHE A 148 22.67 -15.18 -2.00
N ARG A 149 21.43 -14.96 -1.58
CA ARG A 149 20.25 -14.95 -2.46
C ARG A 149 19.45 -13.67 -2.27
N CYS A 150 18.87 -13.16 -3.34
CA CYS A 150 17.98 -12.00 -3.37
C CYS A 150 16.62 -12.42 -3.91
N PHE A 151 15.53 -11.92 -3.35
CA PHE A 151 14.18 -12.25 -3.79
C PHE A 151 13.65 -11.17 -4.74
N ILE A 152 13.47 -11.52 -6.00
CA ILE A 152 13.02 -10.62 -7.06
C ILE A 152 11.95 -11.33 -7.89
N ASP A 153 10.81 -10.68 -8.09
CA ASP A 153 9.68 -11.20 -8.90
C ASP A 153 9.31 -12.66 -8.54
N ASP A 154 9.04 -12.89 -7.26
CA ASP A 154 8.69 -14.19 -6.68
C ASP A 154 9.74 -15.30 -6.87
N THR A 155 10.98 -14.93 -7.22
CA THR A 155 12.06 -15.86 -7.54
C THR A 155 13.33 -15.53 -6.74
N TRP A 156 14.02 -16.56 -6.26
CA TRP A 156 15.32 -16.40 -5.60
C TRP A 156 16.45 -16.36 -6.64
N TRP A 157 17.24 -15.30 -6.57
CA TRP A 157 18.41 -15.08 -7.43
C TRP A 157 19.68 -15.16 -6.59
N PRO A 158 20.55 -16.15 -6.83
CA PRO A 158 21.80 -16.27 -6.11
C PRO A 158 22.90 -15.37 -6.72
N GLY A 159 23.81 -14.94 -5.86
CA GLY A 159 24.98 -14.16 -6.27
C GLY A 159 26.10 -14.17 -5.24
N THR A 160 27.15 -13.40 -5.52
CA THR A 160 28.31 -13.21 -4.63
C THR A 160 28.57 -11.74 -4.37
N ILE A 161 28.89 -11.40 -3.12
CA ILE A 161 29.33 -10.05 -2.76
C ILE A 161 30.76 -9.82 -3.26
N VAL A 162 30.92 -8.89 -4.20
CA VAL A 162 32.22 -8.55 -4.80
C VAL A 162 32.97 -7.55 -3.93
N LYS A 163 32.30 -6.46 -3.56
CA LYS A 163 32.86 -5.40 -2.71
C LYS A 163 31.77 -4.59 -2.03
N ARG A 164 32.17 -3.84 -1.00
CA ARG A 164 31.35 -2.81 -0.36
C ARG A 164 31.92 -1.44 -0.66
N GLU A 165 31.09 -0.56 -1.19
CA GLU A 165 31.45 0.80 -1.59
C GLU A 165 30.21 1.70 -1.48
N ALA A 166 30.34 2.87 -0.85
CA ALA A 166 29.25 3.82 -0.71
C ALA A 166 28.63 4.16 -2.07
N PHE A 167 27.30 4.29 -2.12
CA PHE A 167 26.60 4.71 -3.33
C PHE A 167 26.90 6.18 -3.66
N ASP A 168 26.87 7.04 -2.65
CA ASP A 168 27.22 8.46 -2.74
C ASP A 168 28.45 8.74 -1.85
N PRO A 169 29.55 9.26 -2.42
CA PRO A 169 30.73 9.67 -1.64
C PRO A 169 30.45 10.73 -0.57
N LEU A 170 29.38 11.53 -0.69
CA LEU A 170 28.99 12.50 0.35
C LEU A 170 28.36 11.82 1.57
N HIS A 171 27.96 10.55 1.44
CA HIS A 171 27.27 9.78 2.45
C HIS A 171 27.97 8.41 2.66
N GLU A 172 29.26 8.43 2.99
CA GLU A 172 30.12 7.23 3.07
C GLU A 172 29.58 6.13 4.00
N ASN A 173 28.88 6.51 5.07
CA ASN A 173 28.33 5.58 6.06
C ASN A 173 26.94 5.04 5.69
N SER A 174 26.35 5.49 4.58
CA SER A 174 25.04 5.03 4.16
C SER A 174 25.07 3.56 3.72
N PRO A 175 24.16 2.72 4.21
CA PRO A 175 24.01 1.34 3.76
C PRO A 175 23.23 1.24 2.43
N PHE A 176 22.68 2.34 1.92
CA PHE A 176 21.91 2.36 0.69
C PHE A 176 22.78 1.96 -0.51
N GLN A 177 22.41 0.88 -1.21
CA GLN A 177 23.09 0.36 -2.40
C GLN A 177 24.62 0.23 -2.26
N CYS A 178 25.07 -0.11 -1.05
CA CYS A 178 26.49 -0.14 -0.71
C CYS A 178 27.21 -1.44 -1.08
N TYR A 179 26.49 -2.51 -1.42
CA TYR A 179 27.10 -3.75 -1.90
C TYR A 179 27.11 -3.79 -3.42
N ILE A 180 28.27 -4.09 -3.98
CA ILE A 180 28.40 -4.44 -5.40
C ILE A 180 28.46 -5.96 -5.47
N ILE A 181 27.54 -6.52 -6.23
CA ILE A 181 27.32 -7.97 -6.34
C ILE A 181 27.56 -8.44 -7.76
N ARG A 182 27.76 -9.74 -7.91
CA ARG A 182 27.74 -10.43 -9.18
C ARG A 182 26.73 -11.56 -9.10
N TRP A 183 25.79 -11.59 -10.04
CA TRP A 183 24.82 -12.66 -10.17
C TRP A 183 25.48 -13.93 -10.72
N ASP A 184 25.02 -15.10 -10.25
CA ASP A 184 25.57 -16.39 -10.69
C ASP A 184 25.22 -16.71 -12.15
N ASN A 185 24.17 -16.08 -12.69
CA ASN A 185 23.76 -16.21 -14.09
C ASN A 185 24.72 -15.51 -15.09
N GLY A 186 25.73 -14.78 -14.59
CA GLY A 186 26.72 -14.08 -15.40
C GLY A 186 26.28 -12.71 -15.91
N GLU A 187 25.19 -12.15 -15.38
CA GLU A 187 24.82 -10.75 -15.62
C GLU A 187 25.86 -9.77 -15.05
N ASN A 188 25.75 -8.51 -15.46
CA ASN A 188 26.68 -7.46 -15.03
C ASN A 188 26.63 -7.25 -13.51
N GLU A 189 27.69 -6.66 -12.97
CA GLU A 189 27.72 -6.28 -11.57
C GLU A 189 26.64 -5.22 -11.29
N GLU A 190 25.90 -5.41 -10.21
CA GLU A 190 24.81 -4.53 -9.78
C GLU A 190 25.01 -4.10 -8.32
N ARG A 191 24.20 -3.14 -7.88
CA ARG A 191 24.23 -2.64 -6.50
C ARG A 191 23.00 -3.09 -5.72
N LEU A 192 23.22 -3.65 -4.55
CA LEU A 192 22.19 -4.04 -3.59
C LEU A 192 22.42 -3.38 -2.23
N SER A 193 21.34 -3.26 -1.47
CA SER A 193 21.39 -2.80 -0.08
C SER A 193 21.35 -4.02 0.86
N PRO A 194 21.76 -3.88 2.14
CA PRO A 194 21.79 -5.02 3.07
C PRO A 194 20.46 -5.77 3.21
N TRP A 195 19.32 -5.08 3.09
CA TRP A 195 17.98 -5.68 3.19
C TRP A 195 17.54 -6.46 1.95
N ASP A 196 18.27 -6.33 0.83
CA ASP A 196 18.01 -7.09 -0.39
C ASP A 196 18.74 -8.46 -0.37
N ILE A 197 19.63 -8.68 0.61
CA ILE A 197 20.58 -9.78 0.64
C ILE A 197 20.25 -10.75 1.78
N PHE A 198 20.07 -12.02 1.45
CA PHE A 198 19.79 -13.10 2.40
C PHE A 198 20.88 -14.16 2.35
N GLU A 199 21.26 -14.69 3.52
CA GLU A 199 22.20 -15.81 3.61
C GLU A 199 21.63 -17.05 2.92
N CYS A 200 22.52 -17.80 2.25
CA CYS A 200 22.22 -19.12 1.72
C CYS A 200 22.31 -20.13 2.86
N ASP A 201 21.17 -20.60 3.39
CA ASP A 201 21.16 -21.70 4.34
C ASP A 201 21.58 -23.00 3.63
N ASP A 202 22.64 -23.64 4.12
CA ASP A 202 23.08 -24.99 3.69
C ASP A 202 22.08 -26.10 4.10
N SER A 203 21.09 -25.78 4.94
CA SER A 203 20.09 -26.75 5.40
C SER A 203 18.95 -26.89 4.39
N SER A 204 19.10 -27.93 3.57
CA SER A 204 18.11 -28.52 2.67
C SER A 204 16.66 -28.41 3.13
N ASP A 205 15.90 -27.52 2.49
CA ASP A 205 14.52 -27.73 2.06
C ASP A 205 14.13 -26.57 1.13
N GLU A 206 14.26 -26.78 -0.18
CA GLU A 206 13.82 -25.82 -1.22
C GLU A 206 12.32 -25.46 -1.13
N SER A 207 11.55 -26.17 -0.28
CA SER A 207 10.15 -25.88 0.03
C SER A 207 9.94 -24.85 1.13
N ASN A 208 10.99 -24.44 1.84
CA ASN A 208 10.92 -23.24 2.69
C ASN A 208 11.08 -22.02 1.79
N LEU A 209 10.03 -21.78 0.97
CA LEU A 209 9.52 -20.43 0.75
C LEU A 209 9.76 -19.69 2.06
N VAL A 210 10.35 -18.49 2.02
CA VAL A 210 10.34 -17.63 3.20
C VAL A 210 8.88 -17.54 3.63
N LYS A 211 8.50 -18.37 4.60
CA LYS A 211 7.28 -18.21 5.35
C LYS A 211 7.61 -16.93 6.06
N MET A 212 7.10 -15.85 5.48
CA MET A 212 7.01 -14.58 6.17
C MET A 212 6.75 -14.88 7.63
N PRO A 213 7.51 -14.30 8.59
CA PRO A 213 7.18 -14.47 9.99
C PRO A 213 5.68 -14.20 10.09
N SER A 214 4.93 -15.29 10.33
CA SER A 214 3.49 -15.21 10.45
C SER A 214 3.27 -14.21 11.56
N TYR A 215 2.35 -13.26 11.37
CA TYR A 215 2.01 -12.30 12.40
C TYR A 215 1.97 -13.00 13.78
N GLN A 216 2.89 -12.61 14.66
CA GLN A 216 2.99 -13.15 16.03
C GLN A 216 2.60 -12.03 16.98
N PRO A 217 1.36 -12.04 17.47
CA PRO A 217 0.88 -11.00 18.39
C PRO A 217 1.73 -10.99 19.65
N THR A 218 2.06 -9.80 20.14
CA THR A 218 2.69 -9.68 21.46
C THR A 218 1.65 -9.82 22.57
N PRO A 219 2.04 -10.24 23.80
CA PRO A 219 1.08 -10.48 24.89
C PRO A 219 0.20 -9.26 25.24
N ASP A 220 0.67 -8.05 24.96
CA ASP A 220 -0.02 -6.80 25.30
C ASP A 220 -0.75 -6.16 24.10
N GLU A 221 -0.72 -6.79 22.93
CA GLU A 221 -1.25 -6.20 21.69
C GLU A 221 -2.77 -6.37 21.55
N TRP A 222 -3.30 -7.52 21.99
CA TRP A 222 -4.73 -7.82 21.93
C TRP A 222 -5.37 -7.73 23.31
N PRO A 223 -6.60 -7.19 23.40
CA PRO A 223 -7.32 -7.13 24.67
C PRO A 223 -7.88 -8.51 25.04
N GLY A 224 -7.16 -9.31 25.83
CA GLY A 224 -7.66 -10.61 26.29
C GLY A 224 -6.54 -11.65 26.39
N ASP A 225 -6.90 -12.85 26.82
CA ASP A 225 -5.93 -13.95 27.00
C ASP A 225 -5.72 -14.79 25.71
N ASP A 226 -6.69 -14.79 24.79
CA ASP A 226 -6.66 -15.58 23.55
C ASP A 226 -6.98 -14.70 22.33
N VAL A 227 -6.05 -14.70 21.37
CA VAL A 227 -6.12 -13.90 20.14
C VAL A 227 -7.18 -14.43 19.17
N ASP A 228 -7.37 -15.74 19.12
CA ASP A 228 -8.39 -16.35 18.24
C ASP A 228 -9.80 -16.01 18.72
N ASP A 229 -10.02 -15.99 20.04
CA ASP A 229 -11.30 -15.59 20.64
C ASP A 229 -11.60 -14.10 20.35
N GLU A 230 -10.61 -13.21 20.53
CA GLU A 230 -10.78 -11.78 20.25
C GLU A 230 -10.99 -11.51 18.76
N ARG A 231 -10.27 -12.23 17.89
CA ARG A 231 -10.47 -12.20 16.44
C ARG A 231 -11.89 -12.64 16.07
N GLU A 232 -12.40 -13.73 16.64
CA GLU A 232 -13.78 -14.19 16.40
C GLU A 232 -14.81 -13.16 16.89
N ARG A 233 -14.56 -12.55 18.05
CA ARG A 233 -15.39 -11.47 18.61
C ARG A 233 -15.46 -10.27 17.67
N LEU A 234 -14.33 -9.85 17.09
CA LEU A 234 -14.28 -8.77 16.10
C LEU A 234 -15.04 -9.13 14.82
N LEU A 235 -14.84 -10.34 14.28
CA LEU A 235 -15.54 -10.82 13.09
C LEU A 235 -17.06 -10.77 13.27
N LYS A 236 -17.58 -11.26 14.41
CA LYS A 236 -19.01 -11.18 14.75
C LYS A 236 -19.52 -9.73 14.82
N GLY A 237 -18.72 -8.84 15.39
CA GLY A 237 -19.03 -7.41 15.45
C GLY A 237 -19.13 -6.77 14.07
N ILE A 238 -18.16 -7.05 13.19
CA ILE A 238 -18.12 -6.56 11.81
C ILE A 238 -19.29 -7.13 11.00
N ASP A 239 -19.58 -8.42 11.12
CA ASP A 239 -20.73 -9.05 10.46
C ASP A 239 -22.06 -8.39 10.86
N THR A 240 -22.19 -8.02 12.13
CA THR A 240 -23.36 -7.29 12.62
C THR A 240 -23.42 -5.88 12.04
N LEU A 241 -22.30 -5.15 12.07
CA LEU A 241 -22.20 -3.78 11.52
C LEU A 241 -22.55 -3.74 10.04
N ILE A 242 -22.04 -4.69 9.24
CA ILE A 242 -22.32 -4.80 7.81
C ILE A 242 -23.83 -4.91 7.56
N GLN A 243 -24.62 -5.54 8.44
CA GLN A 243 -26.07 -5.66 8.26
C GLN A 243 -26.84 -4.36 8.58
N MET A 244 -26.25 -3.42 9.32
CA MET A 244 -26.95 -2.19 9.74
C MET A 244 -27.08 -1.20 8.58
N ASP A 245 -28.23 -0.52 8.48
CA ASP A 245 -28.47 0.48 7.43
C ASP A 245 -27.51 1.67 7.51
N VAL A 246 -27.10 2.06 8.74
CA VAL A 246 -26.14 3.14 8.96
C VAL A 246 -24.76 2.83 8.35
N ALA A 247 -24.41 1.55 8.22
CA ALA A 247 -23.13 1.11 7.67
C ALA A 247 -23.17 0.91 6.15
N LYS A 248 -24.32 1.13 5.49
CA LYS A 248 -24.52 0.80 4.06
C LYS A 248 -23.44 1.39 3.15
N GLN A 249 -22.98 2.60 3.43
CA GLN A 249 -21.96 3.29 2.63
C GLN A 249 -20.53 2.77 2.84
N PHE A 250 -20.30 1.91 3.84
CA PHE A 250 -18.99 1.37 4.20
C PHE A 250 -18.87 -0.14 3.94
N ARG A 251 -19.89 -0.77 3.35
CA ARG A 251 -19.89 -2.23 3.14
C ARG A 251 -18.94 -2.69 2.04
N GLU A 252 -18.80 -1.86 1.02
CA GLU A 252 -18.04 -2.14 -0.20
C GLU A 252 -16.94 -1.09 -0.39
N PRO A 253 -15.87 -1.41 -1.14
CA PRO A 253 -14.80 -0.46 -1.43
C PRO A 253 -15.30 0.90 -1.92
N VAL A 254 -14.65 1.96 -1.44
CA VAL A 254 -15.01 3.34 -1.79
C VAL A 254 -14.94 3.55 -3.30
N GLN A 255 -16.03 4.04 -3.89
CA GLN A 255 -16.04 4.43 -5.29
C GLN A 255 -15.23 5.73 -5.48
N LEU A 256 -14.04 5.59 -6.05
CA LEU A 256 -13.09 6.69 -6.22
C LEU A 256 -13.64 7.82 -7.10
N ALA A 257 -14.55 7.51 -8.02
CA ALA A 257 -15.21 8.49 -8.88
C ALA A 257 -16.00 9.58 -8.10
N TRP A 258 -16.33 9.33 -6.83
CA TRP A 258 -17.07 10.28 -6.00
C TRP A 258 -16.17 11.30 -5.28
N TYR A 259 -14.85 11.13 -5.34
CA TYR A 259 -13.90 11.94 -4.59
C TYR A 259 -12.94 12.67 -5.53
N PRO A 260 -12.88 14.01 -5.46
CA PRO A 260 -12.12 14.79 -6.43
C PRO A 260 -10.61 14.86 -6.16
N VAL A 261 -10.09 14.62 -4.94
CA VAL A 261 -8.68 14.98 -4.63
C VAL A 261 -7.93 14.01 -3.70
N VAL A 262 -8.37 13.79 -2.46
CA VAL A 262 -7.61 12.98 -1.48
C VAL A 262 -8.56 12.15 -0.62
N ILE A 263 -8.21 10.89 -0.39
CA ILE A 263 -8.88 10.02 0.57
C ILE A 263 -7.84 9.55 1.59
N ALA A 264 -8.11 9.79 2.88
CA ALA A 264 -7.19 9.46 3.96
C ALA A 264 -7.05 7.95 4.19
N TYR A 265 -8.08 7.15 3.85
CA TYR A 265 -8.01 5.69 3.92
C TYR A 265 -9.21 5.09 3.19
N PRO A 266 -9.09 4.68 1.91
CA PRO A 266 -10.18 4.08 1.15
C PRO A 266 -10.39 2.61 1.57
N ILE A 267 -10.74 2.39 2.83
CA ILE A 267 -11.06 1.06 3.36
C ILE A 267 -12.57 0.90 3.55
N ASP A 268 -13.03 -0.33 3.53
CA ASP A 268 -14.41 -0.73 3.76
C ASP A 268 -14.49 -1.94 4.72
N LEU A 269 -15.68 -2.18 5.26
CA LEU A 269 -15.93 -3.26 6.21
C LEU A 269 -15.74 -4.65 5.60
N GLY A 270 -15.99 -4.82 4.30
CA GLY A 270 -15.75 -6.08 3.58
C GLY A 270 -14.27 -6.42 3.54
N THR A 271 -13.43 -5.47 3.10
CA THR A 271 -11.97 -5.62 3.09
C THR A 271 -11.41 -5.88 4.49
N ILE A 272 -11.89 -5.19 5.52
CA ILE A 272 -11.46 -5.42 6.92
C ILE A 272 -11.84 -6.84 7.36
N ARG A 273 -13.08 -7.26 7.09
CA ARG A 273 -13.56 -8.60 7.42
C ARG A 273 -12.72 -9.68 6.76
N GLU A 274 -12.38 -9.52 5.47
CA GLU A 274 -11.56 -10.48 4.73
C GLU A 274 -10.12 -10.53 5.24
N ARG A 275 -9.53 -9.39 5.63
CA ARG A 275 -8.20 -9.37 6.28
C ARG A 275 -8.18 -10.08 7.63
N LEU A 276 -9.30 -10.07 8.35
CA LEU A 276 -9.42 -10.73 9.64
C LEU A 276 -9.81 -12.21 9.52
N SER A 277 -10.28 -12.70 8.38
CA SER A 277 -10.73 -14.09 8.17
C SER A 277 -9.61 -15.06 7.81
#